data_AF-R7UBJ8-F1
#
_entry.id   AF-R7UBJ8-F1
#
_cell.length_a   1.000
_cell.length_b   1.000
_cell.length_c   1.000
_cell.angle_alpha   90.00
_cell.angle_beta   90.00
_cell.angle_gamma   90.00
#
_symmetry.space_group_name_H-M   'P 1'
#
loop_
_entity.id
_entity.type
_entity.pdbx_description
1 polymer ?
#
loop_
_entity_poly.entity_id
_entity_poly.type
_entity_poly.pdbx_seq_one_letter_code
_entity_poly.pdbx_strand_id
1 'polypeptide(L)'
;METLSALHVNPWTEDDTSFGTIKRFLRLAANTGHLRPETSENLDNLARRYPSIRLMRLLKEIEETKKEIHKVGVSIQQRLQERETHDILHPQSLAKKVDVINGINTNLQDVLSHKSSLISRLQCPYVGDFIRIEASHKRYASELFTQLAPVLSELASNLENIEWATNSENISRHHWVRYLFLFSKNFLIFTKFIG
;
A
#
# COMPACT_ATOMS: atom_id res chain seq x y z
N MET A 1 -65.48 43.21 -2.91
CA MET A 1 -64.68 41.99 -2.72
C MET A 1 -63.25 42.44 -2.46
N GLU A 2 -62.53 42.12 -1.40
CA GLU A 2 -62.73 41.32 -0.19
C GLU A 2 -61.59 41.74 0.76
N THR A 3 -61.96 42.28 1.92
CA THR A 3 -61.36 42.04 3.25
C THR A 3 -59.83 41.98 3.40
N LEU A 4 -59.26 43.10 3.83
CA LEU A 4 -57.97 43.17 4.52
C LEU A 4 -58.04 42.47 5.89
N SER A 5 -56.91 41.87 6.28
CA SER A 5 -56.55 41.43 7.64
C SER A 5 -57.40 40.31 8.24
N ALA A 6 -57.22 39.10 7.72
CA ALA A 6 -57.36 37.92 8.55
C ALA A 6 -56.23 37.95 9.60
N LEU A 7 -56.56 38.40 10.81
CA LEU A 7 -55.83 38.05 12.02
C LEU A 7 -55.69 36.53 11.99
N HIS A 8 -54.48 36.03 11.73
CA HIS A 8 -54.18 34.62 11.90
C HIS A 8 -54.26 34.32 13.40
N VAL A 9 -55.47 33.96 13.84
CA VAL A 9 -55.72 33.43 15.17
C VAL A 9 -55.07 32.06 15.19
N ASN A 10 -54.14 31.90 16.12
CA ASN A 10 -53.40 30.67 16.31
C ASN A 10 -54.40 29.56 16.71
N PRO A 11 -54.51 28.46 15.94
CA PRO A 11 -55.49 27.40 16.19
C PRO A 11 -55.24 26.58 17.46
N TRP A 12 -54.13 26.84 18.18
CA TRP A 12 -53.76 26.16 19.42
C TRP A 12 -53.97 26.98 20.69
N THR A 13 -54.53 28.19 20.59
CA THR A 13 -54.98 28.92 21.77
C THR A 13 -56.45 28.62 22.00
N GLU A 14 -56.72 27.66 22.88
CA GLU A 14 -58.02 27.60 23.53
C GLU A 14 -58.26 28.93 24.24
N ASP A 15 -59.44 29.52 24.04
CA ASP A 15 -59.88 30.78 24.65
C ASP A 15 -60.09 30.60 26.17
N ASP A 16 -59.01 30.34 26.89
CA ASP A 16 -58.98 30.42 28.34
C ASP A 16 -59.05 31.89 28.71
N THR A 17 -60.29 32.39 28.83
CA THR A 17 -60.61 33.70 29.39
C THR A 17 -59.90 33.92 30.74
N SER A 18 -59.63 32.83 31.47
CA SER A 18 -58.80 32.79 32.69
C SER A 18 -57.34 33.16 32.41
N PHE A 19 -56.69 32.53 31.41
CA PHE A 19 -55.30 32.76 31.06
C PHE A 19 -55.08 34.14 30.42
N GLY A 20 -56.05 34.61 29.64
CA GLY A 20 -56.06 35.97 29.10
C GLY A 20 -56.14 37.04 30.19
N THR A 21 -56.97 36.80 31.23
CA THR A 21 -57.10 37.69 32.39
C THR A 21 -55.80 37.71 33.21
N ILE A 22 -55.26 36.53 33.52
CA ILE A 22 -53.97 36.40 34.23
C ILE A 22 -52.84 37.09 33.45
N LYS A 23 -52.77 36.90 32.14
CA LYS A 23 -51.76 37.56 31.29
C LYS A 23 -51.87 39.09 31.33
N ARG A 24 -53.08 39.65 31.36
CA ARG A 24 -53.31 41.09 31.54
C ARG A 24 -52.87 41.56 32.92
N PHE A 25 -53.19 40.82 33.98
CA PHE A 25 -52.75 41.12 35.34
C PHE A 25 -51.22 41.03 35.49
N LEU A 26 -50.57 40.03 34.92
CA LEU A 26 -49.12 39.90 34.91
C LEU A 26 -48.45 41.03 34.13
N ARG A 27 -49.03 41.43 32.99
CA ARG A 27 -48.54 42.57 32.22
C ARG A 27 -48.71 43.90 32.96
N LEU A 28 -49.83 44.06 33.68
CA LEU A 28 -50.05 45.21 34.55
C LEU A 28 -49.04 45.23 35.71
N ALA A 29 -48.83 44.08 36.37
CA ALA A 29 -47.87 43.91 37.46
C ALA A 29 -46.40 44.12 37.00
N ALA A 30 -46.08 43.77 35.76
CA ALA A 30 -44.79 44.07 35.14
C ALA A 30 -44.61 45.57 34.94
N ASN A 31 -45.64 46.23 34.40
CA ASN A 31 -45.64 47.66 34.14
C ASN A 31 -45.64 48.50 35.43
N THR A 32 -46.21 47.98 36.54
CA THR A 32 -46.19 48.63 37.87
C THR A 32 -44.94 48.29 38.69
N GLY A 33 -43.96 47.58 38.12
CA GLY A 33 -42.69 47.25 38.78
C GLY A 33 -42.80 46.24 39.93
N HIS A 34 -43.93 45.57 40.09
CA HIS A 34 -44.15 44.54 41.12
C HIS A 34 -43.52 43.20 40.75
N LEU A 35 -43.23 42.96 39.46
CA LEU A 35 -42.44 41.83 38.96
C LEU A 35 -40.97 42.21 38.76
N ARG A 36 -40.37 42.89 39.75
CA ARG A 36 -38.93 43.16 39.70
C ARG A 36 -38.19 41.81 39.77
N PRO A 37 -37.15 41.56 38.94
CA PRO A 37 -36.35 40.35 39.10
C PRO A 37 -35.75 40.37 40.49
N GLU A 38 -36.18 39.43 41.34
CA GLU A 38 -35.68 39.34 42.70
C GLU A 38 -34.17 39.11 42.66
N THR A 39 -33.41 39.95 43.38
CA THR A 39 -31.99 39.74 43.64
C THR A 39 -31.79 38.37 44.28
N SER A 40 -30.67 37.70 43.98
CA SER A 40 -30.35 36.34 44.45
C SER A 40 -30.57 36.13 45.95
N GLU A 41 -30.30 37.15 46.76
CA GLU A 41 -30.48 37.15 48.22
C GLU A 41 -31.95 37.00 48.67
N ASN A 42 -32.91 37.55 47.92
CA ASN A 42 -34.34 37.44 48.23
C ASN A 42 -34.89 36.06 47.89
N LEU A 43 -34.41 35.47 46.79
CA LEU A 43 -34.79 34.11 46.39
C LEU A 43 -34.32 33.06 47.40
N ASP A 44 -33.16 33.26 48.04
CA ASP A 44 -32.66 32.35 49.09
C ASP A 44 -33.44 32.48 50.39
N ASN A 45 -33.84 33.69 50.79
CA ASN A 45 -34.74 33.90 51.93
C ASN A 45 -36.13 33.32 51.68
N LEU A 46 -36.65 33.45 50.46
CA LEU A 46 -37.95 32.90 50.05
C LEU A 46 -37.92 31.36 49.96
N ALA A 47 -36.80 30.78 49.51
CA ALA A 47 -36.59 29.33 49.49
C ALA A 47 -36.41 28.71 50.88
N ARG A 48 -35.92 29.48 51.88
CA ARG A 48 -35.94 29.07 53.29
C ARG A 48 -37.36 29.10 53.88
N ARG A 49 -38.17 30.07 53.47
CA ARG A 49 -39.53 30.28 53.98
C ARG A 49 -40.56 29.33 53.37
N TYR A 50 -40.39 28.93 52.11
CA TYR A 50 -41.34 28.08 51.38
C TYR A 50 -40.65 26.86 50.78
N PRO A 51 -40.95 25.63 51.27
CA PRO A 51 -40.38 24.38 50.75
C PRO A 51 -40.64 24.15 49.25
N SER A 52 -41.78 24.63 48.73
CA SER A 52 -42.16 24.54 47.33
C SER A 52 -41.20 25.26 46.38
N ILE A 53 -40.62 26.39 46.82
CA ILE A 53 -39.67 27.19 46.03
C ILE A 53 -38.31 26.50 45.94
N ARG A 54 -37.88 25.84 47.03
CA ARG A 54 -36.69 24.99 47.02
C ARG A 54 -36.85 23.80 46.06
N LEU A 55 -38.02 23.15 46.07
CA LEU A 55 -38.33 22.06 45.14
C LEU A 55 -38.31 22.55 43.68
N MET A 56 -38.93 23.69 43.39
CA MET A 56 -38.92 24.28 42.05
C MET A 56 -37.50 24.60 41.57
N ARG A 57 -36.61 25.07 42.45
CA ARG A 57 -35.20 25.32 42.12
C ARG A 57 -34.45 24.02 41.78
N LEU A 58 -34.61 22.98 42.61
CA LEU A 58 -34.01 21.67 42.37
C LEU A 58 -34.52 21.05 41.06
N LEU A 59 -35.82 21.15 40.79
CA LEU A 59 -36.41 20.68 39.53
C LEU A 59 -35.82 21.42 38.33
N LYS A 60 -35.57 22.73 38.45
CA LYS A 60 -34.95 23.53 37.40
C LYS A 60 -33.50 23.13 37.15
N GLU A 61 -32.73 22.87 38.21
CA GLU A 61 -31.36 22.38 38.13
C GLU A 61 -31.29 20.97 37.53
N ILE A 62 -32.20 20.08 37.92
CA ILE A 62 -32.34 18.74 37.33
C ILE A 62 -32.69 18.84 35.84
N GLU A 63 -33.58 19.76 35.46
CA GLU A 63 -33.95 19.92 34.05
C GLU A 63 -32.80 20.52 33.22
N GLU A 64 -32.05 21.48 33.76
CA GLU A 64 -30.87 22.06 33.12
C GLU A 64 -29.79 20.97 32.88
N THR A 65 -29.49 20.18 33.92
CA THR A 65 -28.52 19.08 33.81
C THR A 65 -28.98 17.99 32.86
N LYS A 66 -30.27 17.63 32.88
CA LYS A 66 -30.87 16.68 31.93
C LYS A 66 -30.80 17.17 30.48
N LYS A 67 -31.00 18.47 30.26
CA LYS A 67 -30.86 19.10 28.94
C LYS A 67 -29.43 19.02 28.42
N GLU A 68 -28.44 19.30 29.26
CA GLU A 68 -27.03 19.15 28.87
C GLU A 68 -26.65 17.69 28.60
N ILE A 69 -27.14 16.73 29.41
CA ILE A 69 -26.97 15.29 29.14
C ILE A 69 -27.57 14.93 27.78
N HIS A 70 -28.78 15.40 27.50
CA HIS A 70 -29.45 15.11 26.23
C HIS A 70 -28.68 15.69 25.04
N LYS A 71 -28.20 16.94 25.15
CA LYS A 71 -27.38 17.60 24.12
C LYS A 71 -26.07 16.83 23.84
N VAL A 72 -25.40 16.37 24.89
CA VAL A 72 -24.20 15.53 24.75
C VAL A 72 -24.57 14.18 24.13
N GLY A 73 -25.68 13.56 24.54
CA GLY A 73 -26.19 12.31 23.98
C GLY A 73 -26.44 12.41 22.47
N VAL A 74 -27.11 13.47 22.01
CA VAL A 74 -27.33 13.73 20.58
C VAL A 74 -26.00 13.91 19.85
N SER A 75 -25.05 14.64 20.43
CA SER A 75 -23.72 14.84 19.84
C SER A 75 -22.95 13.51 19.68
N ILE A 76 -23.08 12.61 20.65
CA ILE A 76 -22.48 11.26 20.59
C ILE A 76 -23.15 10.44 19.48
N GLN A 77 -24.48 10.45 19.40
CA GLN A 77 -25.21 9.71 18.38
C GLN A 77 -24.86 10.20 16.98
N GLN A 78 -24.77 11.53 16.79
CA GLN A 78 -24.35 12.12 15.52
C GLN A 78 -22.96 11.63 15.10
N ARG A 79 -21.98 11.67 16.02
CA ARG A 79 -20.62 11.17 15.74
C ARG A 79 -20.57 9.67 15.47
N LEU A 80 -21.42 8.89 16.12
CA LEU A 80 -21.50 7.44 15.88
C LEU A 80 -22.04 7.16 14.48
N GLN A 81 -23.10 7.85 14.07
CA GLN A 81 -23.65 7.77 12.72
C GLN A 81 -22.65 8.26 11.66
N GLU A 82 -21.96 9.38 11.92
CA GLU A 82 -20.89 9.88 11.06
C GLU A 82 -19.77 8.83 10.91
N ARG A 83 -19.38 8.15 11.99
CA ARG A 83 -18.36 7.08 11.93
C ARG A 83 -18.84 5.88 11.10
N GLU A 84 -20.09 5.45 11.28
CA GLU A 84 -20.66 4.33 10.51
C GLU A 84 -20.76 4.65 9.01
N THR A 85 -21.04 5.91 8.69
CA THR A 85 -21.20 6.38 7.32
C THR A 85 -19.92 6.99 6.74
N HIS A 86 -18.86 7.14 7.55
CA HIS A 86 -17.60 7.79 7.19
C HIS A 86 -16.98 7.19 5.93
N ASP A 87 -17.04 5.86 5.81
CA ASP A 87 -16.47 5.13 4.69
C ASP A 87 -17.14 5.41 3.33
N ILE A 88 -18.37 5.93 3.35
CA ILE A 88 -19.18 6.18 2.15
C ILE A 88 -19.34 7.69 1.91
N LEU A 89 -19.49 8.48 2.98
CA LEU A 89 -19.67 9.93 2.89
C LEU A 89 -18.37 10.69 2.62
N HIS A 90 -17.22 10.16 3.05
CA HIS A 90 -15.95 10.85 2.79
C HIS A 90 -15.37 10.42 1.44
N PRO A 91 -15.30 11.33 0.45
CA PRO A 91 -14.80 11.01 -0.89
C PRO A 91 -13.35 10.51 -0.87
N GLN A 92 -12.56 10.90 0.15
CA GLN A 92 -11.20 10.43 0.33
C GLN A 92 -11.12 8.94 0.75
N SER A 93 -12.07 8.45 1.56
CA SER A 93 -12.13 7.01 1.93
C SER A 93 -12.51 6.18 0.71
N LEU A 94 -13.49 6.65 -0.07
CA LEU A 94 -13.90 6.01 -1.31
C LEU A 94 -12.78 6.01 -2.36
N ALA A 95 -12.09 7.14 -2.54
CA ALA A 95 -10.94 7.25 -3.44
C ALA A 95 -9.84 6.23 -3.10
N LYS A 96 -9.48 6.08 -1.82
CA LYS A 96 -8.52 5.06 -1.37
C LYS A 96 -8.98 3.64 -1.70
N LYS A 97 -10.27 3.32 -1.52
CA LYS A 97 -10.81 2.00 -1.88
C LYS A 97 -10.74 1.77 -3.40
N VAL A 98 -11.04 2.79 -4.20
CA VAL A 98 -10.92 2.75 -5.67
C VAL A 98 -9.47 2.55 -6.09
N ASP A 99 -8.51 3.25 -5.48
CA ASP A 99 -7.08 3.10 -5.76
C ASP A 99 -6.60 1.68 -5.48
N VAL A 100 -7.02 1.09 -4.36
CA VAL A 100 -6.68 -0.31 -4.02
C VAL A 100 -7.27 -1.28 -5.05
N ILE A 101 -8.55 -1.11 -5.42
CA ILE A 101 -9.21 -1.96 -6.42
C ILE A 101 -8.51 -1.82 -7.78
N ASN A 102 -8.13 -0.61 -8.17
CA ASN A 102 -7.38 -0.36 -9.40
C ASN A 102 -6.01 -1.03 -9.36
N GLY A 103 -5.29 -0.96 -8.23
CA GLY A 103 -4.02 -1.66 -8.06
C GLY A 103 -4.15 -3.18 -8.14
N ILE A 104 -5.22 -3.75 -7.60
CA ILE A 104 -5.52 -5.18 -7.76
C ILE A 104 -5.84 -5.49 -9.23
N ASN A 105 -6.62 -4.65 -9.89
CA ASN A 105 -6.97 -4.84 -11.29
C ASN A 105 -5.74 -4.77 -12.19
N THR A 106 -4.83 -3.81 -11.99
CA THR A 106 -3.57 -3.73 -12.75
C THR A 106 -2.73 -4.99 -12.53
N ASN A 107 -2.60 -5.46 -11.29
CA ASN A 107 -1.86 -6.69 -11.00
C ASN A 107 -2.49 -7.91 -11.68
N LEU A 108 -3.82 -7.99 -11.71
CA LEU A 108 -4.52 -9.07 -12.41
C LEU A 108 -4.37 -8.98 -13.93
N GLN A 109 -4.39 -7.77 -14.51
CA GLN A 109 -4.11 -7.56 -15.93
C GLN A 109 -2.68 -7.96 -16.28
N ASP A 110 -1.71 -7.65 -15.42
CA ASP A 110 -0.33 -8.06 -15.57
C ASP A 110 -0.21 -9.58 -15.55
N VAL A 111 -0.82 -10.27 -14.57
CA VAL A 111 -0.84 -11.73 -14.53
C VAL A 111 -1.52 -12.32 -15.77
N LEU A 112 -2.60 -11.71 -16.24
CA LEU A 112 -3.32 -12.16 -17.44
C LEU A 112 -2.45 -12.01 -18.70
N SER A 113 -1.71 -10.91 -18.83
CA SER A 113 -0.78 -10.71 -19.96
C SER A 113 0.34 -11.75 -19.97
N HIS A 114 0.83 -12.13 -18.79
CA HIS A 114 1.87 -13.15 -18.63
C HIS A 114 1.32 -14.58 -18.72
N LYS A 115 -0.01 -14.79 -18.64
CA LYS A 115 -0.63 -16.13 -18.67
C LYS A 115 -0.23 -16.92 -19.91
N SER A 116 -0.25 -16.31 -21.09
CA SER A 116 0.14 -16.98 -22.35
C SER A 116 1.61 -17.38 -22.36
N SER A 117 2.48 -16.51 -21.84
CA SER A 117 3.91 -16.81 -21.65
C SER A 117 4.13 -17.94 -20.65
N LEU A 118 3.42 -17.91 -19.52
CA LEU A 118 3.48 -18.95 -18.50
C LEU A 118 3.00 -20.30 -19.04
N ILE A 119 1.89 -20.32 -19.78
CA ILE A 119 1.37 -21.52 -20.45
C ILE A 119 2.40 -22.05 -21.45
N SER A 120 2.99 -21.19 -22.29
CA SER A 120 4.03 -21.59 -23.24
C SER A 120 5.24 -22.20 -22.53
N ARG A 121 5.70 -21.59 -21.43
CA ARG A 121 6.79 -22.11 -20.59
C ARG A 121 6.45 -23.41 -19.86
N LEU A 122 5.19 -23.63 -19.51
CA LEU A 122 4.75 -24.88 -18.86
C LEU A 122 4.54 -26.01 -19.88
N GLN A 123 4.05 -25.68 -21.08
CA GLN A 123 3.86 -26.65 -22.18
C GLN A 123 5.19 -27.05 -22.81
N CYS A 124 6.13 -26.11 -22.93
CA CYS A 124 7.51 -26.35 -23.34
C CYS A 124 8.44 -25.70 -22.31
N PRO A 125 8.74 -26.38 -21.18
CA PRO A 125 9.81 -25.92 -20.31
C PRO A 125 11.04 -25.74 -21.17
N TYR A 126 11.66 -24.56 -21.09
CA TYR A 126 12.86 -24.22 -21.84
C TYR A 126 13.93 -25.28 -21.55
N VAL A 127 14.01 -26.26 -22.45
CA VAL A 127 15.14 -27.17 -22.56
C VAL A 127 16.13 -26.31 -23.31
N GLY A 128 17.20 -25.85 -22.67
CA GLY A 128 18.31 -25.20 -23.36
C GLY A 128 18.93 -26.12 -24.44
N ASP A 129 20.18 -25.88 -24.84
CA ASP A 129 20.88 -26.73 -25.81
C ASP A 129 21.30 -28.09 -25.20
N PHE A 130 20.35 -28.82 -24.64
CA PHE A 130 20.55 -30.15 -24.10
C PHE A 130 20.20 -31.20 -25.16
N ILE A 131 21.11 -32.16 -25.32
CA ILE A 131 20.91 -33.32 -26.17
C ILE A 131 19.75 -34.14 -25.58
N ARG A 132 18.67 -34.30 -26.35
CA ARG A 132 17.54 -35.17 -25.98
C ARG A 132 17.99 -36.62 -26.07
N ILE A 133 18.08 -37.29 -24.92
CA ILE A 133 18.44 -38.71 -24.83
C ILE A 133 17.21 -39.47 -24.34
N GLU A 134 16.82 -40.52 -25.07
CA GLU A 134 15.76 -41.42 -24.61
C GLU A 134 16.15 -42.08 -23.28
N ALA A 135 15.17 -42.32 -22.41
CA ALA A 135 15.41 -42.86 -21.06
C ALA A 135 16.16 -44.22 -21.08
N SER A 136 15.89 -45.04 -22.10
CA SER A 136 16.60 -46.30 -22.38
C SER A 136 18.11 -46.10 -22.60
N HIS A 137 18.50 -45.01 -23.24
CA HIS A 137 19.86 -44.72 -23.65
C HIS A 137 20.62 -43.80 -22.68
N LYS A 138 19.94 -43.25 -21.67
CA LYS A 138 20.54 -42.32 -20.68
C LYS A 138 21.72 -42.94 -19.93
N ARG A 139 21.63 -44.21 -19.53
CA ARG A 139 22.70 -44.89 -18.79
C ARG A 139 23.97 -45.00 -19.65
N TYR A 140 23.82 -45.47 -20.88
CA TYR A 140 24.91 -45.58 -21.84
C TYR A 140 25.51 -44.21 -22.17
N ALA A 141 24.68 -43.18 -22.37
CA ALA A 141 25.17 -41.82 -22.62
C ALA A 141 25.97 -41.28 -21.42
N SER A 142 25.52 -41.48 -20.19
CA SER A 142 26.26 -41.03 -18.99
C SER A 142 27.62 -41.71 -18.86
N GLU A 143 27.68 -43.00 -19.18
CA GLU A 143 28.92 -43.78 -19.14
C GLU A 143 29.88 -43.34 -20.26
N LEU A 144 29.37 -43.15 -21.48
CA LEU A 144 30.14 -42.62 -22.60
C LEU A 144 30.68 -41.22 -22.33
N PHE A 145 29.87 -40.29 -21.80
CA PHE A 145 30.34 -38.95 -21.48
C PHE A 145 31.41 -38.95 -20.39
N THR A 146 31.28 -39.85 -19.41
CA THR A 146 32.29 -40.01 -18.34
C THR A 146 33.62 -40.54 -18.91
N GLN A 147 33.57 -41.43 -19.91
CA GLN A 147 34.76 -41.95 -20.59
C GLN A 147 35.34 -40.95 -21.61
N LEU A 148 34.49 -40.14 -22.24
CA LEU A 148 34.91 -39.18 -23.26
C LEU A 148 35.58 -37.92 -22.66
N ALA A 149 35.15 -37.49 -21.47
CA ALA A 149 35.71 -36.33 -20.78
C ALA A 149 37.26 -36.41 -20.57
N PRO A 150 37.83 -37.50 -20.04
CA PRO A 150 39.29 -37.61 -19.90
C PRO A 150 39.99 -37.67 -21.25
N VAL A 151 39.42 -38.35 -22.25
CA VAL A 151 40.00 -38.42 -23.61
C VAL A 151 40.06 -37.05 -24.27
N LEU A 152 39.02 -36.22 -24.11
CA LEU A 152 39.02 -34.85 -24.63
C LEU A 152 40.03 -33.96 -23.88
N SER A 153 40.17 -34.15 -22.57
CA SER A 153 41.18 -33.43 -21.77
C SER A 153 42.60 -33.84 -22.15
N GLU A 154 42.83 -35.12 -22.41
CA GLU A 154 44.12 -35.67 -22.80
C GLU A 154 44.46 -35.33 -24.26
N LEU A 155 43.46 -35.22 -25.14
CA LEU A 155 43.62 -34.77 -26.51
C LEU A 155 44.22 -33.36 -26.57
N ALA A 156 43.79 -32.45 -25.68
CA ALA A 156 44.35 -31.10 -25.61
C ALA A 156 45.85 -31.15 -25.25
N SER A 157 46.23 -31.92 -24.23
CA SER A 157 47.65 -32.09 -23.87
C SER A 157 48.45 -32.82 -24.94
N ASN A 158 47.84 -33.78 -25.63
CA ASN A 158 48.50 -34.53 -26.70
C ASN A 158 48.72 -33.65 -27.94
N LEU A 159 47.79 -32.75 -28.26
CA LEU A 159 47.96 -31.75 -29.31
C LEU A 159 49.08 -30.75 -28.96
N GLU A 160 49.14 -30.29 -27.71
CA GLU A 160 50.21 -29.42 -27.22
C GLU A 160 51.57 -30.15 -27.25
N ASN A 161 51.61 -31.42 -26.86
CA ASN A 161 52.82 -32.25 -26.94
C ASN A 161 53.29 -32.47 -28.40
N ILE A 162 52.35 -32.65 -29.34
CA ILE A 162 52.66 -32.76 -30.77
C ILE A 162 53.16 -31.41 -31.33
N GLU A 163 52.55 -30.30 -30.93
CA GLU A 163 53.02 -28.96 -31.29
C GLU A 163 54.44 -28.70 -30.76
N TRP A 164 54.72 -29.05 -29.51
CA TRP A 164 56.06 -28.98 -28.93
C TRP A 164 57.06 -29.91 -29.64
N ALA A 165 56.67 -31.16 -29.95
CA ALA A 165 57.53 -32.12 -30.62
C ALA A 165 57.90 -31.65 -32.03
N THR A 166 56.93 -31.15 -32.81
CA THR A 166 57.18 -30.62 -34.16
C THR A 166 58.05 -29.36 -34.12
N ASN A 167 57.85 -28.47 -33.15
CA ASN A 167 58.66 -27.27 -33.03
C ASN A 167 60.10 -27.57 -32.57
N SER A 168 60.28 -28.52 -31.65
CA SER A 168 61.61 -28.94 -31.18
C SER A 168 62.42 -29.70 -32.24
N GLU A 169 61.77 -30.48 -33.11
CA GLU A 169 62.41 -31.12 -34.25
C GLU A 169 62.84 -30.09 -35.29
N ASN A 170 62.04 -29.03 -35.51
CA ASN A 170 62.37 -27.93 -36.40
C ASN A 170 63.56 -27.11 -35.88
N ILE A 171 63.58 -26.81 -34.57
CA ILE A 171 64.71 -26.14 -33.89
C ILE A 171 65.98 -26.99 -34.00
N SER A 172 65.88 -28.30 -33.80
CA SER A 172 67.02 -29.22 -33.90
C SER A 172 67.56 -29.31 -35.33
N ARG A 173 66.68 -29.40 -36.34
CA ARG A 173 67.07 -29.38 -37.76
C ARG A 173 67.78 -28.07 -38.15
N HIS A 174 67.30 -26.92 -37.67
CA HIS A 174 67.97 -25.64 -37.91
C HIS A 174 69.32 -25.53 -37.21
N HIS A 175 69.50 -26.14 -36.04
CA HIS A 175 70.79 -26.14 -35.34
C HIS A 175 71.85 -26.96 -36.08
N TRP A 176 71.55 -28.18 -36.52
CA TRP A 176 72.50 -29.00 -37.29
C TRP A 176 72.85 -28.37 -38.64
N VAL A 177 71.89 -27.74 -39.33
CA VAL A 177 72.15 -27.01 -40.58
C VAL A 177 73.03 -25.77 -40.33
N ARG A 178 72.86 -25.06 -39.21
CA ARG A 178 73.75 -23.94 -38.82
C ARG A 178 75.16 -24.44 -38.50
N TYR A 179 75.32 -25.55 -37.78
CA TYR A 179 76.63 -26.15 -37.54
C TYR A 179 77.29 -26.64 -38.83
N LEU A 180 76.54 -27.28 -39.73
CA LEU A 180 77.07 -27.73 -41.03
C LEU A 180 77.48 -26.55 -41.92
N PHE A 181 76.73 -25.44 -41.89
CA PHE A 181 77.04 -24.23 -42.65
C PHE A 181 78.20 -23.42 -42.05
N LEU A 182 78.35 -23.41 -40.72
CA LEU A 182 79.52 -22.85 -40.05
C LEU A 182 80.77 -23.71 -40.29
N PHE A 183 80.61 -25.03 -40.31
CA PHE A 183 81.69 -25.96 -40.62
C PHE A 183 82.15 -25.83 -42.08
N SER A 184 81.22 -25.69 -43.03
CA SER A 184 81.58 -25.46 -44.44
C SER A 184 82.22 -24.09 -44.66
N LYS A 185 81.76 -23.04 -43.98
CA LYS A 185 82.39 -21.70 -44.06
C LYS A 185 83.79 -21.68 -43.46
N ASN A 186 84.01 -22.29 -42.29
CA ASN A 186 85.34 -22.37 -41.70
C ASN A 186 86.29 -23.27 -42.51
N PHE A 187 85.79 -24.36 -43.10
CA PHE A 187 86.58 -25.19 -44.02
C PHE A 187 86.99 -24.43 -45.28
N LEU A 188 86.11 -23.61 -45.84
CA LEU A 188 86.40 -22.76 -47.02
C LEU A 188 87.38 -21.61 -46.71
N ILE A 189 87.42 -21.13 -45.47
CA ILE A 189 88.42 -20.15 -45.02
C ILE A 189 89.79 -20.82 -44.86
N PHE A 190 89.83 -22.06 -44.36
CA PHE A 190 91.08 -22.80 -44.16
C PHE A 190 91.75 -23.20 -45.49
N THR A 191 90.97 -23.54 -46.52
CA THR A 191 91.52 -23.87 -47.85
C THR A 191 92.02 -22.65 -48.63
N LYS A 192 91.57 -21.43 -48.27
CA LYS A 192 92.09 -20.17 -48.83
C LYS A 192 93.37 -19.68 -48.15
N PHE A 193 93.75 -20.23 -46.99
CA PHE A 193 94.93 -19.80 -46.22
C PHE A 193 96.17 -20.67 -46.48
N ILE A 194 96.04 -21.74 -47.28
CA ILE A 194 97.11 -22.71 -47.63
C ILE A 194 97.44 -22.70 -49.14
N GLY A 195 96.91 -21.74 -49.89
CA GLY A 195 97.25 -21.49 -51.30
C GLY A 195 98.12 -20.25 -51.48
#